data_AF-A0A918G8H0-F1
#
_entry.id   AF-A0A918G8H0-F1
#
_cell.length_a   1.000
_cell.length_b   1.000
_cell.length_c   1.000
_cell.angle_alpha   90.00
_cell.angle_beta   90.00
_cell.angle_gamma   90.00
#
_symmetry.space_group_name_H-M   'P 1'
#
loop_
_entity.id
_entity.type
_entity.pdbx_description
1 polymer ?
#
loop_
_entity_poly.entity_id
_entity_poly.type
_entity_poly.pdbx_seq_one_letter_code
_entity_poly.pdbx_strand_id
1 'polypeptide(L)'
;MGTARSLRDRLRDRFAAGEPERAAEELLKGLDGGHAHRDRGGWGQVLDLLRGLPAESRGALLRTVADRFPARYGEDGADVEERLRILSLCAVAGEGLPDDPLAAGRTAALADLGRLHRTWDTPLLDAVVAAEPAAGRSLTPATVAAIRRTGQDRYAPAELAALARTLTGPVLNAGEDWADQALRDATDPELRALLAHCRTATAAGYADGALRTLTGTPVTDGTEVALWHPVGADPAETVAWRDWLERHGVTQPFKQAHREVYPLTDAERATGTYSNRFAAHVLRQHQFHSLAAVRGWRNKLRLCVDDEAPPATRDLPAWGLRAEFWVQGDGGEYLEDTTESGSFLRLRTDQVRFYPIDAPENSAHCSGGAYRMWLRDGRDPVDPLPLDAVPPLVLSEVLRDVDLFVGMASVGNDPTWQDGGPGGRFREYWTSYGFGELNQSARTRRELLERLIPRLAIAGRCRLEGRFLHVKGERHTYRIHLGSGNILRSPDDRYLCIVPRSGAGPAETGYLPFEGDRTLAVILSKALMLADDTSITDPTVLSQL
;
A
#
# COMPACT_ATOMS: atom_id res chain seq x y z
N MET A 1 -53.55 18.50 -4.87
CA MET A 1 -52.39 19.23 -4.30
C MET A 1 -51.65 19.89 -5.43
N GLY A 2 -51.19 21.13 -5.29
CA GLY A 2 -50.37 21.78 -6.32
C GLY A 2 -48.94 21.21 -6.31
N THR A 3 -48.35 20.99 -7.48
CA THR A 3 -46.92 20.65 -7.61
C THR A 3 -46.06 21.81 -7.11
N ALA A 4 -45.11 21.53 -6.22
CA ALA A 4 -44.18 22.54 -5.73
C ALA A 4 -43.34 23.11 -6.89
N ARG A 5 -43.20 24.44 -6.96
CA ARG A 5 -42.36 25.10 -7.98
C ARG A 5 -40.88 24.73 -7.75
N SER A 6 -40.17 24.43 -8.84
CA SER A 6 -38.73 24.15 -8.78
C SER A 6 -37.95 25.36 -8.23
N LEU A 7 -36.76 25.12 -7.64
CA LEU A 7 -35.89 26.21 -7.16
C LEU A 7 -35.56 27.20 -8.29
N ARG A 8 -35.21 26.68 -9.48
CA ARG A 8 -34.99 27.44 -10.72
C ARG A 8 -36.13 28.42 -11.02
N ASP A 9 -37.37 27.96 -10.93
CA ASP A 9 -38.53 28.79 -11.28
C ASP A 9 -38.77 29.87 -10.22
N ARG A 10 -38.64 29.54 -8.92
CA ARG A 10 -38.74 30.53 -7.85
C ARG A 10 -37.63 31.60 -7.97
N LEU A 11 -36.39 31.19 -8.27
CA LEU A 11 -35.29 32.13 -8.54
C LEU A 11 -35.59 33.03 -9.74
N ARG A 12 -36.06 32.46 -10.87
CA ARG A 12 -36.45 33.25 -12.06
C ARG A 12 -37.53 34.27 -11.73
N ASP A 13 -38.56 33.87 -10.97
CA ASP A 13 -39.64 34.77 -10.53
C ASP A 13 -39.08 35.94 -9.68
N ARG A 14 -38.13 35.69 -8.77
CA ARG A 14 -37.50 36.75 -7.95
C ARG A 14 -36.63 37.71 -8.77
N PHE A 15 -35.85 37.20 -9.73
CA PHE A 15 -35.05 38.08 -10.60
C PHE A 15 -35.93 38.91 -11.55
N ALA A 16 -37.00 38.34 -12.09
CA ALA A 16 -37.99 39.07 -12.90
C ALA A 16 -38.75 40.15 -12.10
N ALA A 17 -38.94 39.93 -10.79
CA ALA A 17 -39.55 40.90 -9.88
C ALA A 17 -38.56 41.93 -9.29
N GLY A 18 -37.25 41.82 -9.57
CA GLY A 18 -36.23 42.71 -9.01
C GLY A 18 -35.98 42.51 -7.51
N GLU A 19 -36.15 41.29 -6.98
CA GLU A 19 -36.07 40.95 -5.55
C GLU A 19 -34.80 40.15 -5.18
N PRO A 20 -33.56 40.71 -5.27
CA PRO A 20 -32.33 39.95 -5.04
C PRO A 20 -32.23 39.38 -3.62
N GLU A 21 -32.78 40.07 -2.61
CA GLU A 21 -32.77 39.60 -1.22
C GLU A 21 -33.59 38.32 -1.00
N ARG A 22 -34.69 38.18 -1.75
CA ARG A 22 -35.55 37.00 -1.75
C ARG A 22 -35.00 35.91 -2.66
N ALA A 23 -34.29 36.27 -3.74
CA ALA A 23 -33.53 35.31 -4.54
C ALA A 23 -32.40 34.65 -3.72
N ALA A 24 -31.66 35.43 -2.93
CA ALA A 24 -30.66 34.92 -1.99
C ALA A 24 -31.30 33.99 -0.93
N GLU A 25 -32.44 34.37 -0.37
CA GLU A 25 -33.16 33.55 0.62
C GLU A 25 -33.66 32.21 0.05
N GLU A 26 -34.18 32.21 -1.19
CA GLU A 26 -34.60 30.99 -1.90
C GLU A 26 -33.40 30.09 -2.25
N LEU A 27 -32.26 30.67 -2.63
CA LEU A 27 -31.03 29.94 -2.94
C LEU A 27 -30.49 29.21 -1.71
N LEU A 28 -30.38 29.90 -0.56
CA LEU A 28 -29.90 29.31 0.69
C LEU A 28 -30.84 28.21 1.21
N LYS A 29 -32.15 28.46 1.23
CA LYS A 29 -33.18 27.45 1.58
C LYS A 29 -33.17 26.23 0.65
N GLY A 30 -32.68 26.39 -0.58
CA GLY A 30 -32.49 25.31 -1.54
C GLY A 30 -31.35 24.34 -1.15
N LEU A 31 -30.40 24.80 -0.34
CA LEU A 31 -29.19 24.06 0.05
C LEU A 31 -29.36 23.36 1.41
N ASP A 32 -29.96 24.05 2.39
CA ASP A 32 -30.26 23.49 3.72
C ASP A 32 -31.12 22.19 3.66
N GLY A 33 -31.86 21.99 2.56
CA GLY A 33 -32.94 21.01 2.45
C GLY A 33 -32.53 19.54 2.31
N GLY A 34 -31.22 19.21 2.31
CA GLY A 34 -30.68 17.83 2.32
C GLY A 34 -30.92 16.97 1.06
N HIS A 35 -31.97 17.21 0.30
CA HIS A 35 -32.34 16.45 -0.91
C HIS A 35 -31.54 16.83 -2.17
N ALA A 36 -30.63 17.81 -2.09
CA ALA A 36 -29.80 18.26 -3.20
C ALA A 36 -28.97 17.12 -3.84
N HIS A 37 -28.57 16.11 -3.05
CA HIS A 37 -27.67 15.02 -3.45
C HIS A 37 -28.19 14.04 -4.52
N ARG A 38 -29.48 14.08 -4.90
CA ARG A 38 -30.07 13.12 -5.87
C ARG A 38 -30.46 13.69 -7.23
N ASP A 39 -30.72 15.00 -7.33
CA ASP A 39 -31.19 15.61 -8.58
C ASP A 39 -30.08 16.41 -9.27
N ARG A 40 -29.24 15.71 -10.04
CA ARG A 40 -28.25 16.33 -10.94
C ARG A 40 -28.90 17.18 -12.04
N GLY A 41 -30.16 16.92 -12.40
CA GLY A 41 -30.89 17.64 -13.44
C GLY A 41 -31.45 18.99 -12.97
N GLY A 42 -31.86 19.10 -11.71
CA GLY A 42 -32.38 20.32 -11.10
C GLY A 42 -31.32 21.41 -10.92
N TRP A 43 -30.13 21.05 -10.41
CA TRP A 43 -29.08 22.03 -10.13
C TRP A 43 -28.40 22.60 -11.37
N GLY A 44 -28.19 21.80 -12.43
CA GLY A 44 -27.63 22.32 -13.70
C GLY A 44 -28.43 23.51 -14.24
N GLN A 45 -29.76 23.41 -14.18
CA GLN A 45 -30.66 24.48 -14.64
C GLN A 45 -30.65 25.73 -13.72
N VAL A 46 -30.21 25.59 -12.47
CA VAL A 46 -29.96 26.74 -11.57
C VAL A 46 -28.63 27.42 -11.94
N LEU A 47 -27.59 26.66 -12.29
CA LEU A 47 -26.32 27.21 -12.78
C LEU A 47 -26.49 27.99 -14.08
N ASP A 48 -27.22 27.41 -15.04
CA ASP A 48 -27.45 28.06 -16.34
C ASP A 48 -28.32 29.31 -16.20
N LEU A 49 -29.29 29.30 -15.28
CA LEU A 49 -30.02 30.51 -14.88
C LEU A 49 -29.06 31.55 -14.29
N LEU A 50 -28.23 31.18 -13.31
CA LEU A 50 -27.30 32.10 -12.65
C LEU A 50 -26.28 32.71 -13.62
N ARG A 51 -25.70 31.90 -14.53
CA ARG A 51 -24.80 32.39 -15.59
C ARG A 51 -25.48 33.34 -16.57
N GLY A 52 -26.76 33.09 -16.88
CA GLY A 52 -27.57 33.91 -17.78
C GLY A 52 -28.04 35.25 -17.21
N LEU A 53 -27.76 35.56 -15.93
CA LEU A 53 -28.15 36.83 -15.30
C LEU A 53 -27.22 37.99 -15.67
N PRO A 54 -27.76 39.23 -15.81
CA PRO A 54 -26.96 40.44 -15.93
C PRO A 54 -25.94 40.56 -14.78
N ALA A 55 -24.75 41.10 -15.10
CA ALA A 55 -23.66 41.26 -14.13
C ALA A 55 -24.08 42.02 -12.86
N GLU A 56 -24.91 43.05 -13.00
CA GLU A 56 -25.51 43.80 -11.88
C GLU A 56 -26.38 42.91 -10.97
N SER A 57 -27.25 42.08 -11.56
CA SER A 57 -28.10 41.14 -10.81
C SER A 57 -27.29 40.07 -10.08
N ARG A 58 -26.20 39.59 -10.70
CA ARG A 58 -25.24 38.66 -10.07
C ARG A 58 -24.50 39.31 -8.90
N GLY A 59 -23.97 40.53 -9.09
CA GLY A 59 -23.31 41.30 -8.04
C GLY A 59 -24.24 41.73 -6.89
N ALA A 60 -25.53 41.98 -7.17
CA ALA A 60 -26.54 42.21 -6.12
C ALA A 60 -26.78 40.94 -5.29
N LEU A 61 -27.02 39.79 -5.94
CA LEU A 61 -27.19 38.49 -5.28
C LEU A 61 -26.00 38.15 -4.37
N LEU A 62 -24.77 38.25 -4.89
CA LEU A 62 -23.56 37.87 -4.19
C LEU A 62 -23.29 38.72 -2.95
N ARG A 63 -23.58 40.02 -2.99
CA ARG A 63 -23.50 40.89 -1.81
C ARG A 63 -24.48 40.47 -0.72
N THR A 64 -25.76 40.25 -1.06
CA THR A 64 -26.74 39.79 -0.06
C THR A 64 -26.46 38.38 0.49
N VAL A 65 -25.82 37.50 -0.30
CA VAL A 65 -25.33 36.22 0.23
C VAL A 65 -24.13 36.45 1.17
N ALA A 66 -23.17 37.30 0.81
CA ALA A 66 -22.03 37.64 1.67
C ALA A 66 -22.47 38.26 3.02
N ASP A 67 -23.41 39.20 3.02
CA ASP A 67 -23.96 39.83 4.23
C ASP A 67 -24.57 38.81 5.20
N ARG A 68 -25.11 37.70 4.67
CA ARG A 68 -25.79 36.64 5.42
C ARG A 68 -24.90 35.44 5.73
N PHE A 69 -23.77 35.27 5.03
CA PHE A 69 -22.92 34.09 5.12
C PHE A 69 -22.33 33.87 6.53
N PRO A 70 -21.71 34.85 7.22
CA PRO A 70 -21.11 34.62 8.54
C PRO A 70 -22.12 34.19 9.62
N ALA A 71 -23.35 34.70 9.56
CA ALA A 71 -24.39 34.45 10.56
C ALA A 71 -25.11 33.10 10.39
N ARG A 72 -24.87 32.39 9.28
CA ARG A 72 -25.53 31.10 8.97
C ARG A 72 -24.54 29.98 8.66
N TYR A 73 -23.41 30.31 8.07
CA TYR A 73 -22.37 29.37 7.63
C TYR A 73 -20.96 29.86 8.03
N GLY A 74 -20.85 30.50 9.21
CA GLY A 74 -19.58 30.75 9.89
C GLY A 74 -18.97 29.47 10.47
N GLU A 75 -17.80 29.57 11.09
CA GLU A 75 -17.02 28.42 11.59
C GLU A 75 -17.78 27.57 12.64
N ASP A 76 -18.59 28.21 13.49
CA ASP A 76 -19.43 27.53 14.50
C ASP A 76 -20.80 27.06 13.96
N GLY A 77 -21.16 27.44 12.72
CA GLY A 77 -22.54 27.37 12.23
C GLY A 77 -22.87 26.24 11.26
N ALA A 78 -21.89 25.76 10.49
CA ALA A 78 -22.11 24.82 9.39
C ALA A 78 -20.86 23.95 9.14
N ASP A 79 -21.06 22.74 8.59
CA ASP A 79 -19.94 21.86 8.25
C ASP A 79 -19.10 22.38 7.06
N VAL A 80 -17.98 21.71 6.76
CA VAL A 80 -17.05 22.12 5.70
C VAL A 80 -17.69 21.98 4.31
N GLU A 81 -18.49 20.94 4.10
CA GLU A 81 -19.07 20.60 2.80
C GLU A 81 -20.29 21.48 2.50
N GLU A 82 -21.12 21.80 3.49
CA GLU A 82 -22.20 22.80 3.38
C GLU A 82 -21.66 24.18 3.01
N ARG A 83 -20.60 24.65 3.70
CA ARG A 83 -19.91 25.90 3.37
C ARG A 83 -19.37 25.86 1.93
N LEU A 84 -18.67 24.79 1.54
CA LEU A 84 -18.15 24.64 0.17
C LEU A 84 -19.26 24.61 -0.90
N ARG A 85 -20.39 23.92 -0.68
CA ARG A 85 -21.53 23.87 -1.63
C ARG A 85 -22.06 25.27 -1.96
N ILE A 86 -22.24 26.13 -0.96
CA ILE A 86 -22.69 27.53 -1.13
C ILE A 86 -21.63 28.34 -1.89
N LEU A 87 -20.37 28.22 -1.49
CA LEU A 87 -19.25 28.93 -2.09
C LEU A 87 -19.01 28.50 -3.56
N SER A 88 -19.34 27.26 -3.91
CA SER A 88 -19.28 26.75 -5.30
C SER A 88 -20.28 27.45 -6.21
N LEU A 89 -21.53 27.55 -5.76
CA LEU A 89 -22.59 28.28 -6.48
C LEU A 89 -22.26 29.77 -6.60
N CYS A 90 -21.66 30.35 -5.57
CA CYS A 90 -21.23 31.74 -5.59
C CYS A 90 -20.01 31.99 -6.48
N ALA A 91 -19.07 31.05 -6.58
CA ALA A 91 -17.95 31.12 -7.52
C ALA A 91 -18.44 31.16 -8.98
N VAL A 92 -19.39 30.29 -9.35
CA VAL A 92 -20.00 30.30 -10.69
C VAL A 92 -20.81 31.58 -10.94
N ALA A 93 -21.57 32.06 -9.94
CA ALA A 93 -22.31 33.32 -10.07
C ALA A 93 -21.39 34.57 -10.13
N GLY A 94 -20.17 34.49 -9.58
CA GLY A 94 -19.16 35.56 -9.58
C GLY A 94 -18.31 35.65 -10.85
N GLU A 95 -18.44 34.68 -11.78
CA GLU A 95 -17.58 34.57 -12.96
C GLU A 95 -17.63 35.86 -13.82
N GLY A 96 -16.47 36.49 -14.01
CA GLY A 96 -16.31 37.73 -14.78
C GLY A 96 -16.80 39.02 -14.08
N LEU A 97 -17.06 39.02 -12.77
CA LEU A 97 -17.33 40.23 -11.99
C LEU A 97 -16.03 40.84 -11.42
N PRO A 98 -15.97 42.16 -11.17
CA PRO A 98 -14.80 42.80 -10.55
C PRO A 98 -14.73 42.62 -9.03
N ASP A 99 -15.87 42.38 -8.37
CA ASP A 99 -15.99 42.24 -6.92
C ASP A 99 -16.18 40.76 -6.52
N ASP A 100 -15.43 40.31 -5.51
CA ASP A 100 -15.47 38.94 -4.95
C ASP A 100 -15.80 38.99 -3.44
N PRO A 101 -17.06 39.32 -3.06
CA PRO A 101 -17.42 39.62 -1.67
C PRO A 101 -17.39 38.40 -0.73
N LEU A 102 -17.19 37.19 -1.27
CA LEU A 102 -17.10 35.94 -0.52
C LEU A 102 -15.67 35.39 -0.41
N ALA A 103 -14.65 36.14 -0.87
CA ALA A 103 -13.25 35.71 -0.87
C ALA A 103 -12.78 35.15 0.49
N ALA A 104 -12.99 35.88 1.59
CA ALA A 104 -12.57 35.46 2.92
C ALA A 104 -13.23 34.14 3.37
N GLY A 105 -14.54 33.97 3.12
CA GLY A 105 -15.26 32.73 3.41
C GLY A 105 -14.75 31.56 2.57
N ARG A 106 -14.37 31.81 1.32
CA ARG A 106 -13.78 30.80 0.42
C ARG A 106 -12.38 30.38 0.84
N THR A 107 -11.51 31.32 1.21
CA THR A 107 -10.19 31.01 1.78
C THR A 107 -10.32 30.15 3.06
N ALA A 108 -11.25 30.50 3.96
CA ALA A 108 -11.50 29.74 5.18
C ALA A 108 -12.00 28.31 4.88
N ALA A 109 -13.05 28.15 4.07
CA ALA A 109 -13.58 26.82 3.72
C ALA A 109 -12.55 25.92 2.99
N LEU A 110 -11.66 26.51 2.19
CA LEU A 110 -10.56 25.78 1.54
C LEU A 110 -9.41 25.43 2.51
N ALA A 111 -9.17 26.22 3.56
CA ALA A 111 -8.26 25.86 4.64
C ALA A 111 -8.84 24.76 5.54
N ASP A 112 -10.16 24.76 5.75
CA ASP A 112 -10.91 23.70 6.44
C ASP A 112 -10.89 22.39 5.65
N LEU A 113 -11.10 22.44 4.33
CA LEU A 113 -10.92 21.28 3.44
C LEU A 113 -9.51 20.69 3.55
N GLY A 114 -8.49 21.52 3.74
CA GLY A 114 -7.10 21.08 3.95
C GLY A 114 -6.88 20.29 5.24
N ARG A 115 -7.81 20.34 6.21
CA ARG A 115 -7.78 19.51 7.43
C ARG A 115 -8.46 18.15 7.25
N LEU A 116 -9.07 17.90 6.09
CA LEU A 116 -9.70 16.63 5.73
C LEU A 116 -8.78 15.80 4.81
N HIS A 117 -8.81 14.47 4.93
CA HIS A 117 -8.08 13.60 4.00
C HIS A 117 -8.68 13.65 2.58
N ARG A 118 -10.02 13.69 2.50
CA ARG A 118 -10.84 13.98 1.31
C ARG A 118 -12.21 14.49 1.79
N THR A 119 -12.93 15.20 0.92
CA THR A 119 -14.38 15.48 1.06
C THR A 119 -15.19 14.53 0.18
N TRP A 120 -16.47 14.33 0.52
CA TRP A 120 -17.48 13.70 -0.32
C TRP A 120 -18.55 14.73 -0.72
N ASP A 121 -19.40 14.42 -1.69
CA ASP A 121 -20.62 15.18 -2.04
C ASP A 121 -20.50 16.73 -2.04
N THR A 122 -19.38 17.28 -2.54
CA THR A 122 -19.21 18.71 -2.81
C THR A 122 -19.28 18.94 -4.33
N PRO A 123 -20.49 19.11 -4.91
CA PRO A 123 -20.63 19.47 -6.32
C PRO A 123 -19.97 20.81 -6.63
N LEU A 124 -19.35 20.93 -7.81
CA LEU A 124 -18.68 22.15 -8.30
C LEU A 124 -17.49 22.62 -7.44
N LEU A 125 -16.87 21.73 -6.67
CA LEU A 125 -15.65 22.01 -5.93
C LEU A 125 -14.54 22.56 -6.85
N ASP A 126 -14.50 22.11 -8.10
CA ASP A 126 -13.62 22.63 -9.15
C ASP A 126 -13.77 24.15 -9.36
N ALA A 127 -14.99 24.70 -9.33
CA ALA A 127 -15.23 26.13 -9.44
C ALA A 127 -14.71 26.92 -8.22
N VAL A 128 -14.86 26.37 -7.00
CA VAL A 128 -14.29 26.97 -5.77
C VAL A 128 -12.77 27.02 -5.84
N VAL A 129 -12.17 25.90 -6.26
CA VAL A 129 -10.72 25.71 -6.30
C VAL A 129 -10.08 26.54 -7.42
N ALA A 130 -10.74 26.69 -8.56
CA ALA A 130 -10.27 27.53 -9.67
C ALA A 130 -10.41 29.03 -9.39
N ALA A 131 -11.41 29.46 -8.59
CA ALA A 131 -11.64 30.86 -8.27
C ALA A 131 -10.48 31.52 -7.49
N GLU A 132 -9.75 30.77 -6.65
CA GLU A 132 -8.62 31.33 -5.91
C GLU A 132 -7.42 31.69 -6.83
N PRO A 133 -6.86 30.79 -7.66
CA PRO A 133 -5.84 31.15 -8.65
C PRO A 133 -6.31 32.21 -9.66
N ALA A 134 -7.58 32.16 -10.09
CA ALA A 134 -8.14 33.15 -11.02
C ALA A 134 -8.15 34.57 -10.45
N ALA A 135 -8.30 34.70 -9.12
CA ALA A 135 -8.21 35.96 -8.38
C ALA A 135 -6.79 36.23 -7.82
N GLY A 136 -5.76 35.52 -8.30
CA GLY A 136 -4.36 35.72 -7.92
C GLY A 136 -3.97 35.20 -6.53
N ARG A 137 -4.77 34.31 -5.93
CA ARG A 137 -4.54 33.76 -4.58
C ARG A 137 -4.10 32.29 -4.62
N SER A 138 -3.20 31.93 -3.71
CA SER A 138 -2.58 30.60 -3.65
C SER A 138 -3.35 29.65 -2.73
N LEU A 139 -3.59 28.42 -3.20
CA LEU A 139 -4.09 27.32 -2.38
C LEU A 139 -3.02 26.83 -1.40
N THR A 140 -3.41 26.38 -0.20
CA THR A 140 -2.45 25.83 0.77
C THR A 140 -1.95 24.44 0.36
N PRO A 141 -0.75 24.00 0.79
CA PRO A 141 -0.24 22.65 0.53
C PRO A 141 -1.21 21.53 0.97
N ALA A 142 -1.88 21.72 2.11
CA ALA A 142 -2.85 20.77 2.65
C ALA A 142 -4.16 20.77 1.84
N THR A 143 -4.64 21.96 1.44
CA THR A 143 -5.78 22.12 0.53
C THR A 143 -5.53 21.40 -0.80
N VAL A 144 -4.36 21.58 -1.43
CA VAL A 144 -3.98 20.89 -2.67
C VAL A 144 -3.92 19.38 -2.48
N ALA A 145 -3.39 18.90 -1.34
CA ALA A 145 -3.34 17.47 -1.04
C ALA A 145 -4.75 16.86 -0.91
N ALA A 146 -5.68 17.53 -0.21
CA ALA A 146 -7.08 17.12 -0.11
C ALA A 146 -7.77 17.12 -1.49
N ILE A 147 -7.58 18.16 -2.31
CA ILE A 147 -8.15 18.23 -3.68
C ILE A 147 -7.62 17.09 -4.55
N ARG A 148 -6.31 16.81 -4.54
CA ARG A 148 -5.72 15.71 -5.31
C ARG A 148 -6.25 14.35 -4.86
N ARG A 149 -6.39 14.12 -3.55
CA ARG A 149 -6.98 12.88 -2.99
C ARG A 149 -8.45 12.75 -3.39
N THR A 150 -9.25 13.81 -3.32
CA THR A 150 -10.65 13.81 -3.79
C THR A 150 -10.76 13.61 -5.30
N GLY A 151 -9.90 14.23 -6.11
CA GLY A 151 -9.86 14.07 -7.57
C GLY A 151 -9.30 12.73 -8.08
N GLN A 152 -8.85 11.85 -7.17
CA GLN A 152 -8.50 10.45 -7.45
C GLN A 152 -9.66 9.48 -7.13
N ASP A 153 -10.75 9.97 -6.53
CA ASP A 153 -11.89 9.12 -6.18
C ASP A 153 -12.67 8.65 -7.42
N ARG A 154 -13.16 7.41 -7.39
CA ARG A 154 -13.93 6.79 -8.47
C ARG A 154 -15.19 7.60 -8.85
N TYR A 155 -15.74 8.35 -7.90
CA TYR A 155 -16.96 9.13 -8.08
C TYR A 155 -16.72 10.64 -8.29
N ALA A 156 -15.47 11.07 -8.40
CA ALA A 156 -15.10 12.46 -8.64
C ALA A 156 -15.61 12.97 -10.02
N PRO A 157 -16.05 14.24 -10.12
CA PRO A 157 -16.30 14.89 -11.41
C PRO A 157 -15.04 14.90 -12.30
N ALA A 158 -15.23 14.76 -13.61
CA ALA A 158 -14.11 14.73 -14.57
C ALA A 158 -13.35 16.07 -14.60
N GLU A 159 -14.08 17.15 -14.33
CA GLU A 159 -13.63 18.53 -14.19
C GLU A 159 -12.69 18.68 -12.98
N LEU A 160 -13.08 18.12 -11.83
CA LEU A 160 -12.25 18.09 -10.61
C LEU A 160 -11.00 17.22 -10.81
N ALA A 161 -11.13 16.07 -11.48
CA ALA A 161 -10.00 15.21 -11.83
C ALA A 161 -9.06 15.85 -12.89
N ALA A 162 -9.56 16.76 -13.74
CA ALA A 162 -8.73 17.58 -14.63
C ALA A 162 -7.99 18.67 -13.84
N LEU A 163 -8.69 19.43 -13.00
CA LEU A 163 -8.11 20.48 -12.16
C LEU A 163 -7.07 19.94 -11.17
N ALA A 164 -7.32 18.79 -10.55
CA ALA A 164 -6.36 18.12 -9.67
C ALA A 164 -5.03 17.79 -10.36
N ARG A 165 -5.02 17.60 -11.70
CA ARG A 165 -3.80 17.38 -12.50
C ARG A 165 -3.07 18.68 -12.86
N THR A 166 -3.74 19.83 -12.91
CA THR A 166 -3.07 21.12 -13.14
C THR A 166 -2.42 21.68 -11.87
N LEU A 167 -2.82 21.20 -10.68
CA LEU A 167 -2.17 21.53 -9.41
C LEU A 167 -0.82 20.79 -9.30
N THR A 168 0.25 21.38 -9.85
CA THR A 168 1.60 20.77 -9.90
C THR A 168 2.37 20.89 -8.58
N GLY A 169 2.32 22.04 -7.90
CA GLY A 169 2.86 22.25 -6.55
C GLY A 169 1.80 22.11 -5.44
N PRO A 170 2.15 21.74 -4.19
CA PRO A 170 3.44 21.23 -3.72
C PRO A 170 3.82 19.91 -4.40
N VAL A 171 5.09 19.52 -4.33
CA VAL A 171 5.59 18.36 -5.07
C VAL A 171 4.93 17.05 -4.61
N LEU A 172 4.93 16.78 -3.31
CA LEU A 172 4.19 15.66 -2.70
C LEU A 172 2.89 16.15 -2.07
N ASN A 173 2.03 15.23 -1.66
CA ASN A 173 0.79 15.55 -0.94
C ASN A 173 1.09 15.67 0.57
N ALA A 174 0.81 16.84 1.16
CA ALA A 174 1.02 17.08 2.57
C ALA A 174 0.07 16.25 3.47
N GLY A 175 0.45 16.07 4.74
CA GLY A 175 -0.32 15.33 5.74
C GLY A 175 -0.07 13.82 5.75
N GLU A 176 1.13 13.40 5.32
CA GLU A 176 1.63 12.03 5.44
C GLU A 176 3.11 12.12 5.87
N ASP A 177 3.49 11.47 6.97
CA ASP A 177 4.79 11.71 7.63
C ASP A 177 6.00 11.59 6.68
N TRP A 178 5.98 10.61 5.77
CA TRP A 178 7.03 10.39 4.78
C TRP A 178 7.10 11.50 3.73
N ALA A 179 5.95 12.05 3.32
CA ALA A 179 5.85 13.09 2.31
C ALA A 179 6.22 14.45 2.89
N ASP A 180 5.73 14.74 4.10
CA ASP A 180 6.10 15.95 4.84
C ASP A 180 7.58 15.91 5.25
N GLN A 181 8.15 14.74 5.56
CA GLN A 181 9.59 14.59 5.80
C GLN A 181 10.40 14.82 4.53
N ALA A 182 10.06 14.17 3.41
CA ALA A 182 10.75 14.37 2.14
C ALA A 182 10.66 15.83 1.65
N LEU A 183 9.53 16.52 1.88
CA LEU A 183 9.38 17.95 1.58
C LEU A 183 10.20 18.85 2.53
N ARG A 184 10.40 18.48 3.80
CA ARG A 184 11.30 19.18 4.73
C ARG A 184 12.77 19.00 4.33
N ASP A 185 13.16 17.78 3.99
CA ASP A 185 14.55 17.43 3.68
C ASP A 185 14.99 17.94 2.29
N ALA A 186 14.05 18.20 1.38
CA ALA A 186 14.24 18.85 0.08
C ALA A 186 14.59 20.36 0.18
N THR A 187 15.57 20.66 1.02
CA THR A 187 16.18 21.97 1.21
C THR A 187 16.87 22.50 -0.05
N ASP A 188 17.46 21.62 -0.85
CA ASP A 188 18.11 21.96 -2.13
C ASP A 188 17.10 22.00 -3.31
N PRO A 189 17.18 22.98 -4.23
CA PRO A 189 16.46 22.96 -5.52
C PRO A 189 16.59 21.66 -6.33
N GLU A 190 17.76 21.02 -6.36
CA GLU A 190 17.98 19.76 -7.09
C GLU A 190 17.15 18.62 -6.49
N LEU A 191 17.10 18.51 -5.17
CA LEU A 191 16.29 17.50 -4.48
C LEU A 191 14.78 17.75 -4.67
N ARG A 192 14.35 19.01 -4.77
CA ARG A 192 12.96 19.35 -5.16
C ARG A 192 12.65 19.00 -6.61
N ALA A 193 13.59 19.20 -7.53
CA ALA A 193 13.47 18.78 -8.92
C ALA A 193 13.39 17.25 -9.05
N LEU A 194 14.22 16.52 -8.30
CA LEU A 194 14.17 15.06 -8.21
C LEU A 194 12.82 14.57 -7.70
N LEU A 195 12.30 15.11 -6.59
CA LEU A 195 10.97 14.74 -6.08
C LEU A 195 9.84 15.05 -7.07
N ALA A 196 9.97 16.11 -7.89
CA ALA A 196 8.99 16.44 -8.93
C ALA A 196 9.05 15.45 -10.11
N HIS A 197 10.26 15.08 -10.52
CA HIS A 197 10.56 14.12 -11.57
C HIS A 197 10.12 12.68 -11.23
N CYS A 198 10.26 12.28 -9.96
CA CYS A 198 9.82 10.97 -9.44
C CYS A 198 8.30 10.70 -9.54
N ARG A 199 7.49 11.66 -10.02
CA ARG A 199 6.02 11.53 -10.14
C ARG A 199 5.53 10.94 -11.47
N THR A 200 6.36 10.83 -12.52
CA THR A 200 5.91 10.62 -13.92
C THR A 200 6.92 9.84 -14.77
N ALA A 201 7.09 8.52 -14.55
CA ALA A 201 8.45 7.95 -14.58
C ALA A 201 8.71 6.61 -15.37
N THR A 202 9.73 6.56 -16.29
CA THR A 202 10.06 5.52 -17.34
C THR A 202 11.53 5.52 -18.00
N ALA A 203 12.78 5.10 -17.62
CA ALA A 203 13.58 4.29 -16.61
C ALA A 203 15.12 4.63 -16.51
N ALA A 204 15.74 4.67 -15.30
CA ALA A 204 17.22 4.88 -15.08
C ALA A 204 17.80 4.48 -13.68
N GLY A 205 19.13 4.49 -13.50
CA GLY A 205 19.85 4.29 -12.22
C GLY A 205 21.08 5.21 -12.03
N TYR A 206 21.49 5.50 -10.78
CA TYR A 206 22.53 6.52 -10.47
C TYR A 206 23.92 5.93 -10.23
N ALA A 207 24.94 6.41 -10.97
CA ALA A 207 26.36 6.06 -10.78
C ALA A 207 27.30 7.13 -11.35
N ASP A 208 28.50 7.27 -10.78
CA ASP A 208 29.54 8.23 -11.19
C ASP A 208 29.03 9.69 -11.32
N GLY A 209 28.21 10.12 -10.36
CA GLY A 209 27.67 11.49 -10.32
C GLY A 209 26.54 11.79 -11.30
N ALA A 210 25.97 10.79 -11.99
CA ALA A 210 24.91 10.99 -12.98
C ALA A 210 23.85 9.87 -12.94
N LEU A 211 22.64 10.20 -13.39
CA LEU A 211 21.68 9.18 -13.83
C LEU A 211 22.16 8.56 -15.13
N ARG A 212 22.06 7.24 -15.23
CA ARG A 212 22.52 6.42 -16.35
C ARG A 212 21.49 5.36 -16.72
N THR A 213 21.47 5.05 -18.00
CA THR A 213 20.72 3.93 -18.58
C THR A 213 21.40 2.59 -18.26
N LEU A 214 20.71 1.48 -18.58
CA LEU A 214 21.24 0.11 -18.47
C LEU A 214 22.55 -0.10 -19.27
N THR A 215 22.78 0.67 -20.35
CA THR A 215 24.03 0.65 -21.12
C THR A 215 25.14 1.54 -20.55
N GLY A 216 24.90 2.20 -19.41
CA GLY A 216 25.84 3.15 -18.78
C GLY A 216 25.83 4.56 -19.38
N THR A 217 25.08 4.78 -20.46
CA THR A 217 24.92 6.09 -21.10
C THR A 217 24.24 7.07 -20.14
N PRO A 218 24.79 8.27 -19.91
CA PRO A 218 24.14 9.30 -19.10
C PRO A 218 22.76 9.66 -19.63
N VAL A 219 21.82 9.89 -18.72
CA VAL A 219 20.51 10.49 -19.01
C VAL A 219 20.69 11.99 -19.27
N THR A 220 19.93 12.55 -20.20
CA THR A 220 20.01 13.97 -20.58
C THR A 220 18.64 14.63 -20.57
N ASP A 221 18.59 15.96 -20.57
CA ASP A 221 17.34 16.73 -20.56
C ASP A 221 16.41 16.31 -21.70
N GLY A 222 15.12 16.09 -21.37
CA GLY A 222 14.11 15.58 -22.30
C GLY A 222 13.98 14.05 -22.37
N THR A 223 14.72 13.29 -21.56
CA THR A 223 14.58 11.82 -21.45
C THR A 223 13.52 11.41 -20.40
N GLU A 224 12.73 10.37 -20.67
CA GLU A 224 11.83 9.70 -19.71
C GLU A 224 12.60 8.77 -18.74
N VAL A 225 12.25 8.68 -17.43
CA VAL A 225 13.06 8.05 -16.34
C VAL A 225 12.21 7.53 -15.16
N ALA A 226 12.45 6.33 -14.56
CA ALA A 226 11.42 5.50 -13.84
C ALA A 226 11.61 5.07 -12.39
N LEU A 227 10.45 4.68 -11.83
CA LEU A 227 10.28 3.47 -11.03
C LEU A 227 10.25 2.20 -11.92
N TRP A 228 11.40 1.57 -12.17
CA TRP A 228 11.48 0.27 -12.85
C TRP A 228 11.03 -0.88 -11.92
N HIS A 229 10.40 -1.94 -12.46
CA HIS A 229 9.94 -3.10 -11.68
C HIS A 229 10.02 -4.43 -12.46
N PRO A 230 10.59 -5.52 -11.90
CA PRO A 230 10.88 -6.75 -12.66
C PRO A 230 9.65 -7.54 -13.12
N VAL A 231 8.45 -7.24 -12.63
CA VAL A 231 7.19 -7.86 -13.13
C VAL A 231 6.83 -7.39 -14.54
N GLY A 232 7.35 -6.24 -14.99
CA GLY A 232 7.09 -5.65 -16.31
C GLY A 232 8.32 -5.59 -17.20
N ALA A 233 9.45 -6.14 -16.75
CA ALA A 233 10.70 -6.20 -17.49
C ALA A 233 10.96 -7.64 -17.98
N ASP A 234 11.76 -7.79 -19.04
CA ASP A 234 12.20 -9.12 -19.47
C ASP A 234 13.15 -9.74 -18.41
N PRO A 235 13.17 -11.08 -18.22
CA PRO A 235 14.12 -11.72 -17.31
C PRO A 235 15.59 -11.41 -17.63
N ALA A 236 15.97 -11.27 -18.90
CA ALA A 236 17.32 -10.88 -19.30
C ALA A 236 17.63 -9.41 -18.97
N GLU A 237 16.64 -8.51 -19.08
CA GLU A 237 16.79 -7.12 -18.61
C GLU A 237 16.96 -7.06 -17.09
N THR A 238 16.18 -7.86 -16.36
CA THR A 238 16.29 -8.02 -14.90
C THR A 238 17.69 -8.54 -14.50
N VAL A 239 18.24 -9.52 -15.21
CA VAL A 239 19.63 -9.98 -15.02
C VAL A 239 20.62 -8.86 -15.34
N ALA A 240 20.45 -8.16 -16.46
CA ALA A 240 21.35 -7.08 -16.86
C ALA A 240 21.37 -5.91 -15.84
N TRP A 241 20.24 -5.58 -15.21
CA TRP A 241 20.17 -4.61 -14.10
C TRP A 241 20.90 -5.11 -12.84
N ARG A 242 20.77 -6.39 -12.49
CA ARG A 242 21.55 -7.00 -11.38
C ARG A 242 23.04 -6.91 -11.67
N ASP A 243 23.47 -7.29 -12.88
CA ASP A 243 24.87 -7.16 -13.31
C ASP A 243 25.34 -5.69 -13.28
N TRP A 244 24.48 -4.74 -13.65
CA TRP A 244 24.79 -3.31 -13.63
C TRP A 244 25.05 -2.81 -12.20
N LEU A 245 24.20 -3.20 -11.24
CA LEU A 245 24.35 -2.83 -9.83
C LEU A 245 25.64 -3.41 -9.25
N GLU A 246 25.91 -4.70 -9.51
CA GLU A 246 27.14 -5.36 -9.05
C GLU A 246 28.42 -4.77 -9.67
N ARG A 247 28.38 -4.31 -10.92
CA ARG A 247 29.53 -3.64 -11.58
C ARG A 247 29.85 -2.27 -10.97
N HIS A 248 28.84 -1.51 -10.57
CA HIS A 248 29.03 -0.18 -9.96
C HIS A 248 29.08 -0.20 -8.42
N GLY A 249 29.02 -1.39 -7.80
CA GLY A 249 29.07 -1.54 -6.34
C GLY A 249 27.86 -0.95 -5.61
N VAL A 250 26.70 -0.84 -6.28
CA VAL A 250 25.50 -0.20 -5.73
C VAL A 250 24.73 -1.19 -4.86
N THR A 251 24.61 -0.90 -3.57
CA THR A 251 23.76 -1.65 -2.63
C THR A 251 22.35 -1.06 -2.62
N GLN A 252 21.32 -1.86 -2.86
CA GLN A 252 19.93 -1.41 -2.77
C GLN A 252 19.42 -1.49 -1.32
N PRO A 253 18.77 -0.44 -0.76
CA PRO A 253 18.24 -0.46 0.61
C PRO A 253 17.08 -1.47 0.80
N PHE A 254 16.54 -2.00 -0.30
CA PHE A 254 15.64 -3.14 -0.34
C PHE A 254 15.79 -3.86 -1.69
N LYS A 255 15.36 -5.12 -1.77
CA LYS A 255 15.31 -5.87 -3.03
C LYS A 255 14.43 -5.15 -4.07
N GLN A 256 15.04 -4.56 -5.11
CA GLN A 256 14.33 -4.05 -6.28
C GLN A 256 14.71 -4.83 -7.54
N ALA A 257 15.99 -4.89 -7.92
CA ALA A 257 16.46 -5.73 -9.04
C ALA A 257 16.42 -7.23 -8.68
N HIS A 258 16.59 -7.54 -7.39
CA HIS A 258 16.45 -8.88 -6.82
C HIS A 258 15.07 -9.10 -6.17
N ARG A 259 14.05 -8.33 -6.57
CA ARG A 259 12.69 -8.51 -6.04
C ARG A 259 12.08 -9.82 -6.54
N GLU A 260 11.48 -10.56 -5.62
CA GLU A 260 10.72 -11.77 -5.90
C GLU A 260 9.49 -11.46 -6.76
N VAL A 261 9.30 -12.17 -7.87
CA VAL A 261 8.16 -11.99 -8.79
C VAL A 261 7.24 -13.22 -8.74
N TYR A 262 5.92 -12.99 -8.68
CA TYR A 262 4.90 -14.04 -8.58
C TYR A 262 3.98 -13.98 -9.80
N PRO A 263 4.39 -14.55 -10.95
CA PRO A 263 3.50 -14.65 -12.12
C PRO A 263 2.33 -15.58 -11.82
N LEU A 264 1.22 -15.38 -12.53
CA LEU A 264 0.04 -16.24 -12.49
C LEU A 264 0.34 -17.61 -13.09
N THR A 265 0.23 -18.66 -12.29
CA THR A 265 0.53 -20.05 -12.71
C THR A 265 -0.72 -20.81 -13.12
N ASP A 266 -0.55 -21.94 -13.80
CA ASP A 266 -1.69 -22.76 -14.24
C ASP A 266 -2.47 -23.38 -13.07
N ALA A 267 -1.84 -23.54 -11.91
CA ALA A 267 -2.53 -23.92 -10.66
C ALA A 267 -3.53 -22.84 -10.22
N GLU A 268 -3.20 -21.56 -10.43
CA GLU A 268 -4.07 -20.42 -10.10
C GLU A 268 -5.11 -20.15 -11.20
N ARG A 269 -4.83 -20.55 -12.45
CA ARG A 269 -5.85 -20.62 -13.51
C ARG A 269 -6.88 -21.73 -13.23
N ALA A 270 -6.45 -22.84 -12.63
CA ALA A 270 -7.33 -23.96 -12.28
C ALA A 270 -8.22 -23.66 -11.06
N THR A 271 -7.76 -22.87 -10.09
CA THR A 271 -8.59 -22.38 -8.97
C THR A 271 -9.41 -21.13 -9.32
N GLY A 272 -8.98 -20.37 -10.33
CA GLY A 272 -9.71 -19.25 -10.93
C GLY A 272 -9.66 -17.96 -10.10
N THR A 273 -10.19 -17.98 -8.87
CA THR A 273 -10.44 -16.77 -8.05
C THR A 273 -9.64 -16.68 -6.75
N TYR A 274 -8.77 -17.66 -6.48
CA TYR A 274 -7.98 -17.71 -5.25
C TYR A 274 -6.63 -18.42 -5.47
N SER A 275 -5.59 -18.00 -4.74
CA SER A 275 -4.30 -18.69 -4.74
C SER A 275 -4.12 -19.54 -3.48
N ASN A 276 -3.85 -20.83 -3.67
CA ASN A 276 -3.46 -21.78 -2.62
C ASN A 276 -1.95 -21.77 -2.33
N ARG A 277 -1.17 -20.90 -2.98
CA ARG A 277 0.31 -20.87 -2.92
C ARG A 277 0.88 -20.74 -1.50
N PHE A 278 0.07 -20.30 -0.54
CA PHE A 278 0.43 -20.05 0.86
C PHE A 278 -0.55 -20.67 1.87
N ALA A 279 -1.35 -21.66 1.45
CA ALA A 279 -2.28 -22.37 2.34
C ALA A 279 -1.54 -23.39 3.24
N ALA A 280 -2.16 -23.77 4.35
CA ALA A 280 -1.70 -24.80 5.29
C ALA A 280 -0.35 -24.53 5.99
N HIS A 281 0.09 -23.27 6.09
CA HIS A 281 1.20 -22.87 6.95
C HIS A 281 0.75 -22.56 8.38
N VAL A 282 1.62 -22.85 9.36
CA VAL A 282 1.40 -22.53 10.79
C VAL A 282 2.28 -21.35 11.18
N LEU A 283 1.66 -20.19 11.44
CA LEU A 283 2.35 -18.93 11.75
C LEU A 283 2.25 -18.56 13.24
N ARG A 284 3.25 -17.89 13.79
CA ARG A 284 3.16 -17.19 15.09
C ARG A 284 2.24 -15.97 14.96
N GLN A 285 1.11 -15.95 15.66
CA GLN A 285 0.07 -14.90 15.50
C GLN A 285 0.64 -13.48 15.67
N HIS A 286 1.26 -13.19 16.83
CA HIS A 286 1.69 -11.83 17.16
C HIS A 286 2.79 -11.32 16.22
N GLN A 287 3.67 -12.21 15.75
CA GLN A 287 4.69 -11.88 14.76
C GLN A 287 4.07 -11.57 13.38
N PHE A 288 3.10 -12.39 12.93
CA PHE A 288 2.33 -12.13 11.72
C PHE A 288 1.60 -10.79 11.78
N HIS A 289 0.91 -10.49 12.89
CA HIS A 289 0.19 -9.23 13.08
C HIS A 289 1.10 -8.00 12.98
N SER A 290 2.28 -8.01 13.61
CA SER A 290 3.27 -6.93 13.48
C SER A 290 3.81 -6.78 12.06
N LEU A 291 4.09 -7.89 11.36
CA LEU A 291 4.55 -7.86 9.97
C LEU A 291 3.47 -7.30 9.02
N ALA A 292 2.21 -7.70 9.21
CA ALA A 292 1.07 -7.22 8.45
C ALA A 292 0.92 -5.70 8.61
N ALA A 293 0.92 -5.19 9.85
CA ALA A 293 0.80 -3.76 10.13
C ALA A 293 1.90 -2.92 9.46
N VAL A 294 3.17 -3.36 9.54
CA VAL A 294 4.32 -2.68 8.90
C VAL A 294 4.23 -2.65 7.37
N ARG A 295 3.46 -3.56 6.75
CA ARG A 295 3.20 -3.59 5.30
C ARG A 295 1.84 -2.97 4.91
N GLY A 296 1.17 -2.31 5.85
CA GLY A 296 -0.11 -1.63 5.64
C GLY A 296 -1.30 -2.58 5.47
N TRP A 297 -1.20 -3.82 5.92
CA TRP A 297 -2.31 -4.77 6.01
C TRP A 297 -3.05 -4.58 7.34
N ARG A 298 -4.39 -4.55 7.30
CA ARG A 298 -5.24 -4.59 8.49
C ARG A 298 -5.42 -6.05 8.93
N ASN A 299 -5.28 -6.34 10.23
CA ASN A 299 -5.49 -7.69 10.78
C ASN A 299 -5.93 -7.64 12.24
N LYS A 300 -7.08 -8.26 12.56
CA LYS A 300 -7.56 -8.48 13.95
C LYS A 300 -6.86 -9.73 14.54
N LEU A 301 -6.48 -9.71 15.82
CA LEU A 301 -5.99 -10.94 16.49
C LEU A 301 -7.14 -11.94 16.61
N ARG A 302 -6.90 -13.21 16.27
CA ARG A 302 -7.83 -14.32 16.52
C ARG A 302 -7.81 -14.66 18.00
N LEU A 303 -8.99 -14.67 18.63
CA LEU A 303 -9.17 -15.00 20.04
C LEU A 303 -9.89 -16.35 20.19
N CYS A 304 -9.61 -17.10 21.25
CA CYS A 304 -10.28 -18.36 21.57
C CYS A 304 -11.57 -18.13 22.37
N VAL A 305 -12.45 -17.30 21.83
CA VAL A 305 -13.79 -16.99 22.34
C VAL A 305 -14.79 -16.98 21.17
N ASP A 306 -16.09 -16.90 21.47
CA ASP A 306 -17.16 -16.77 20.48
C ASP A 306 -17.13 -15.36 19.83
N ASP A 307 -16.29 -15.21 18.80
CA ASP A 307 -15.99 -13.94 18.13
C ASP A 307 -15.63 -14.17 16.65
N GLU A 308 -16.13 -13.31 15.76
CA GLU A 308 -15.78 -13.32 14.34
C GLU A 308 -14.71 -12.27 14.01
N ALA A 309 -13.84 -12.58 13.04
CA ALA A 309 -12.83 -11.66 12.54
C ALA A 309 -12.81 -11.59 11.00
N PRO A 310 -12.60 -10.41 10.40
CA PRO A 310 -12.27 -10.31 8.99
C PRO A 310 -10.88 -10.89 8.72
N PRO A 311 -10.58 -11.35 7.49
CA PRO A 311 -9.25 -11.83 7.12
C PRO A 311 -8.20 -10.71 7.24
N ALA A 312 -6.92 -11.06 7.09
CA ALA A 312 -5.93 -10.01 6.91
C ALA A 312 -6.19 -9.33 5.56
N THR A 313 -6.37 -8.01 5.55
CA THR A 313 -6.83 -7.24 4.38
C THR A 313 -5.82 -6.20 3.94
N ARG A 314 -5.68 -5.99 2.63
CA ARG A 314 -4.89 -4.91 2.04
C ARG A 314 -5.72 -4.17 1.00
N ASP A 315 -6.14 -2.97 1.36
CA ASP A 315 -6.84 -2.07 0.46
C ASP A 315 -5.85 -1.46 -0.55
N LEU A 316 -6.24 -1.42 -1.82
CA LEU A 316 -5.39 -1.06 -2.96
C LEU A 316 -6.09 0.01 -3.83
N PRO A 317 -6.23 1.27 -3.34
CA PRO A 317 -7.16 2.25 -3.91
C PRO A 317 -6.87 2.62 -5.37
N ALA A 318 -5.59 2.71 -5.75
CA ALA A 318 -5.17 3.04 -7.12
C ALA A 318 -5.62 2.02 -8.18
N TRP A 319 -6.05 0.82 -7.77
CA TRP A 319 -6.61 -0.21 -8.64
C TRP A 319 -8.08 -0.53 -8.34
N GLY A 320 -8.68 0.11 -7.33
CA GLY A 320 -10.05 -0.19 -6.89
C GLY A 320 -10.23 -1.58 -6.28
N LEU A 321 -9.17 -2.19 -5.74
CA LEU A 321 -9.17 -3.56 -5.21
C LEU A 321 -8.97 -3.62 -3.70
N ARG A 322 -9.36 -4.74 -3.09
CA ARG A 322 -8.88 -5.23 -1.79
C ARG A 322 -8.34 -6.64 -1.95
N ALA A 323 -7.15 -6.91 -1.43
CA ALA A 323 -6.65 -8.27 -1.25
C ALA A 323 -7.03 -8.80 0.15
N GLU A 324 -7.34 -10.09 0.22
CA GLU A 324 -7.65 -10.81 1.47
C GLU A 324 -6.73 -12.02 1.60
N PHE A 325 -6.10 -12.19 2.77
CA PHE A 325 -5.35 -13.37 3.14
C PHE A 325 -6.04 -14.05 4.32
N TRP A 326 -6.57 -15.24 4.07
CA TRP A 326 -7.43 -15.96 4.99
C TRP A 326 -6.60 -16.70 6.04
N VAL A 327 -6.86 -16.42 7.31
CA VAL A 327 -6.17 -17.01 8.47
C VAL A 327 -7.15 -17.36 9.59
N GLN A 328 -6.88 -18.41 10.35
CA GLN A 328 -7.69 -18.82 11.52
C GLN A 328 -6.81 -19.21 12.69
N GLY A 329 -7.37 -19.25 13.90
CA GLY A 329 -6.72 -19.85 15.06
C GLY A 329 -6.23 -21.28 14.78
N ASP A 330 -5.10 -21.63 15.37
CA ASP A 330 -4.56 -22.98 15.39
C ASP A 330 -4.53 -23.49 16.84
N GLY A 331 -5.17 -24.65 17.06
CA GLY A 331 -5.37 -25.20 18.40
C GLY A 331 -6.79 -25.04 18.92
N GLY A 332 -7.00 -25.51 20.15
CA GLY A 332 -8.31 -25.45 20.83
C GLY A 332 -8.25 -25.58 22.35
N GLU A 333 -7.06 -25.73 22.93
CA GLU A 333 -6.87 -25.86 24.38
C GLU A 333 -6.44 -24.51 24.97
N TYR A 334 -7.31 -23.93 25.79
CA TYR A 334 -7.10 -22.64 26.44
C TYR A 334 -5.88 -22.71 27.38
N LEU A 335 -5.04 -21.67 27.37
CA LEU A 335 -3.72 -21.58 28.01
C LEU A 335 -2.59 -22.46 27.42
N GLU A 336 -2.85 -23.50 26.62
CA GLU A 336 -1.77 -24.17 25.84
C GLU A 336 -1.58 -23.48 24.48
N ASP A 337 -2.66 -23.28 23.74
CA ASP A 337 -2.65 -22.65 22.42
C ASP A 337 -2.97 -21.15 22.45
N THR A 338 -3.19 -20.58 23.64
CA THR A 338 -3.54 -19.17 23.84
C THR A 338 -2.65 -18.48 24.86
N THR A 339 -2.61 -17.15 24.82
CA THR A 339 -2.22 -16.32 25.96
C THR A 339 -3.22 -16.46 27.11
N GLU A 340 -2.87 -15.96 28.31
CA GLU A 340 -3.80 -15.79 29.44
C GLU A 340 -5.04 -14.94 29.06
N SER A 341 -4.84 -13.98 28.16
CA SER A 341 -5.88 -13.13 27.57
C SER A 341 -6.66 -13.76 26.39
N GLY A 342 -6.48 -15.07 26.15
CA GLY A 342 -7.23 -15.81 25.14
C GLY A 342 -6.84 -15.55 23.68
N SER A 343 -5.78 -14.79 23.40
CA SER A 343 -5.25 -14.62 22.03
C SER A 343 -4.52 -15.88 21.59
N PHE A 344 -4.85 -16.45 20.43
CA PHE A 344 -4.13 -17.63 19.91
C PHE A 344 -2.63 -17.33 19.77
N LEU A 345 -1.79 -18.31 20.12
CA LEU A 345 -0.33 -18.23 19.91
C LEU A 345 0.03 -18.46 18.43
N ARG A 346 -0.75 -19.30 17.74
CA ARG A 346 -0.51 -19.74 16.36
C ARG A 346 -1.75 -19.55 15.47
N LEU A 347 -1.52 -19.44 14.17
CA LEU A 347 -2.55 -19.35 13.13
C LEU A 347 -2.31 -20.39 12.05
N ARG A 348 -3.39 -20.91 11.43
CA ARG A 348 -3.31 -21.58 10.12
C ARG A 348 -3.62 -20.59 9.02
N THR A 349 -2.88 -20.69 7.92
CA THR A 349 -3.14 -19.95 6.68
C THR A 349 -3.99 -20.77 5.72
N ASP A 350 -4.75 -20.08 4.88
CA ASP A 350 -5.48 -20.64 3.74
C ASP A 350 -5.25 -19.74 2.51
N GLN A 351 -6.32 -19.25 1.88
CA GLN A 351 -6.27 -18.66 0.55
C GLN A 351 -5.87 -17.19 0.52
N VAL A 352 -5.29 -16.77 -0.60
CA VAL A 352 -5.21 -15.36 -1.01
C VAL A 352 -6.29 -15.09 -2.07
N ARG A 353 -7.10 -14.05 -1.88
CA ARG A 353 -8.23 -13.65 -2.73
C ARG A 353 -8.21 -12.15 -3.02
N PHE A 354 -8.92 -11.73 -4.06
CA PHE A 354 -9.09 -10.33 -4.43
C PHE A 354 -10.57 -9.99 -4.61
N TYR A 355 -10.98 -8.82 -4.16
CA TYR A 355 -12.34 -8.29 -4.25
C TYR A 355 -12.31 -6.82 -4.73
N PRO A 356 -13.43 -6.27 -5.22
CA PRO A 356 -13.58 -4.81 -5.34
C PRO A 356 -13.36 -4.14 -3.98
N ILE A 357 -12.74 -2.96 -3.94
CA ILE A 357 -12.43 -2.26 -2.68
C ILE A 357 -13.69 -1.89 -1.87
N ASP A 358 -14.82 -1.71 -2.55
CA ASP A 358 -16.15 -1.40 -2.01
C ASP A 358 -17.02 -2.65 -1.75
N ALA A 359 -16.53 -3.85 -2.03
CA ALA A 359 -17.19 -5.09 -1.60
C ALA A 359 -17.15 -5.19 -0.06
N PRO A 360 -18.23 -5.65 0.61
CA PRO A 360 -18.19 -5.92 2.05
C PRO A 360 -17.10 -6.94 2.41
N GLU A 361 -16.60 -6.89 3.65
CA GLU A 361 -15.58 -7.84 4.11
C GLU A 361 -16.17 -9.21 4.40
N ASN A 362 -15.42 -10.26 4.10
CA ASN A 362 -15.71 -11.58 4.64
C ASN A 362 -15.37 -11.61 6.14
N SER A 363 -16.06 -12.44 6.91
CA SER A 363 -15.70 -12.80 8.28
C SER A 363 -15.71 -14.31 8.48
N ALA A 364 -14.96 -14.78 9.49
CA ALA A 364 -15.00 -16.15 9.99
C ALA A 364 -14.87 -16.16 11.51
N HIS A 365 -15.41 -17.20 12.16
CA HIS A 365 -15.22 -17.43 13.58
C HIS A 365 -13.73 -17.64 13.91
N CYS A 366 -13.24 -17.08 15.02
CA CYS A 366 -11.81 -16.94 15.27
C CYS A 366 -11.04 -18.26 15.40
N SER A 367 -11.66 -19.33 15.92
CA SER A 367 -11.06 -20.67 16.02
C SER A 367 -11.14 -21.50 14.73
N GLY A 368 -11.77 -20.98 13.67
CA GLY A 368 -11.89 -21.66 12.38
C GLY A 368 -13.31 -21.71 11.84
N GLY A 369 -13.41 -21.93 10.53
CA GLY A 369 -14.66 -21.92 9.77
C GLY A 369 -14.44 -21.38 8.36
N ALA A 370 -15.43 -21.54 7.48
CA ALA A 370 -15.39 -20.94 6.15
C ALA A 370 -15.67 -19.44 6.26
N TYR A 371 -14.81 -18.61 5.64
CA TYR A 371 -15.06 -17.18 5.47
C TYR A 371 -16.32 -16.93 4.63
N ARG A 372 -17.15 -15.99 5.08
CA ARG A 372 -18.43 -15.62 4.45
C ARG A 372 -18.66 -14.12 4.51
N MET A 373 -19.32 -13.58 3.49
CA MET A 373 -19.72 -12.18 3.44
C MET A 373 -21.10 -12.00 4.11
N TRP A 374 -21.13 -11.36 5.29
CA TRP A 374 -22.39 -11.07 5.99
C TRP A 374 -23.04 -9.79 5.45
N LEU A 375 -24.26 -9.91 4.93
CA LEU A 375 -24.98 -8.81 4.28
C LEU A 375 -26.31 -8.53 4.99
N ARG A 376 -26.44 -7.33 5.57
CA ARG A 376 -27.62 -6.93 6.37
C ARG A 376 -28.90 -6.72 5.55
N ASP A 377 -28.78 -6.46 4.25
CA ASP A 377 -29.88 -5.93 3.42
C ASP A 377 -30.45 -6.93 2.42
N GLY A 378 -30.10 -8.23 2.53
CA GLY A 378 -30.54 -9.26 1.57
C GLY A 378 -29.94 -9.11 0.16
N ARG A 379 -28.83 -8.36 0.02
CA ARG A 379 -28.01 -8.34 -1.20
C ARG A 379 -27.29 -9.69 -1.38
N ASP A 380 -26.98 -10.05 -2.62
CA ASP A 380 -26.14 -11.21 -2.92
C ASP A 380 -24.67 -10.96 -2.52
N PRO A 381 -23.91 -12.00 -2.10
CA PRO A 381 -22.46 -11.92 -1.89
C PRO A 381 -21.72 -11.41 -3.13
N VAL A 382 -20.71 -10.56 -2.93
CA VAL A 382 -19.81 -10.15 -4.01
C VAL A 382 -18.76 -11.25 -4.21
N ASP A 383 -18.75 -11.86 -5.38
CA ASP A 383 -17.75 -12.87 -5.75
C ASP A 383 -16.32 -12.30 -5.81
N PRO A 384 -15.30 -13.11 -5.47
CA PRO A 384 -13.90 -12.75 -5.68
C PRO A 384 -13.57 -12.59 -7.18
N LEU A 385 -12.64 -11.70 -7.50
CA LEU A 385 -12.15 -11.53 -8.87
C LEU A 385 -11.44 -12.79 -9.38
N PRO A 386 -11.60 -13.13 -10.67
CA PRO A 386 -10.66 -13.99 -11.39
C PRO A 386 -9.22 -13.44 -11.30
N LEU A 387 -8.25 -14.31 -11.02
CA LEU A 387 -6.85 -13.94 -10.81
C LEU A 387 -6.15 -13.47 -12.09
N ASP A 388 -6.69 -13.75 -13.27
CA ASP A 388 -6.26 -13.22 -14.55
C ASP A 388 -6.81 -11.81 -14.85
N ALA A 389 -7.84 -11.36 -14.14
CA ALA A 389 -8.31 -9.98 -14.13
C ALA A 389 -7.54 -9.08 -13.14
N VAL A 390 -6.71 -9.66 -12.25
CA VAL A 390 -5.87 -8.91 -11.31
C VAL A 390 -4.59 -8.43 -12.02
N PRO A 391 -4.23 -7.13 -11.95
CA PRO A 391 -3.02 -6.62 -12.59
C PRO A 391 -1.76 -7.39 -12.13
N PRO A 392 -0.84 -7.82 -13.02
CA PRO A 392 0.32 -8.64 -12.64
C PRO A 392 1.20 -8.04 -11.54
N LEU A 393 1.36 -6.70 -11.52
CA LEU A 393 2.05 -5.98 -10.45
C LEU A 393 1.36 -6.15 -9.09
N VAL A 394 0.03 -6.01 -9.05
CA VAL A 394 -0.77 -6.17 -7.83
C VAL A 394 -0.72 -7.61 -7.34
N LEU A 395 -0.91 -8.58 -8.23
CA LEU A 395 -0.79 -10.01 -7.90
C LEU A 395 0.62 -10.32 -7.34
N SER A 396 1.67 -9.81 -8.01
CA SER A 396 3.04 -10.06 -7.60
C SER A 396 3.37 -9.47 -6.22
N GLU A 397 2.98 -8.22 -5.95
CA GLU A 397 3.28 -7.58 -4.67
C GLU A 397 2.47 -8.14 -3.51
N VAL A 398 1.19 -8.48 -3.73
CA VAL A 398 0.35 -9.12 -2.70
C VAL A 398 0.85 -10.52 -2.36
N LEU A 399 1.18 -11.34 -3.36
CA LEU A 399 1.75 -12.67 -3.11
C LEU A 399 3.16 -12.58 -2.49
N ARG A 400 3.92 -11.51 -2.77
CA ARG A 400 5.22 -11.24 -2.11
C ARG A 400 5.08 -10.87 -0.64
N ASP A 401 4.08 -10.06 -0.29
CA ASP A 401 3.76 -9.74 1.10
C ASP A 401 3.42 -11.02 1.88
N VAL A 402 2.63 -11.92 1.27
CA VAL A 402 2.24 -13.19 1.91
C VAL A 402 3.40 -14.18 2.00
N ASP A 403 4.30 -14.28 1.00
CA ASP A 403 5.55 -15.07 1.12
C ASP A 403 6.46 -14.55 2.24
N LEU A 404 6.49 -13.24 2.49
CA LEU A 404 7.21 -12.64 3.60
C LEU A 404 6.53 -12.96 4.94
N PHE A 405 5.20 -12.90 5.02
CA PHE A 405 4.45 -13.30 6.22
C PHE A 405 4.68 -14.77 6.58
N VAL A 406 4.55 -15.68 5.62
CA VAL A 406 4.86 -17.10 5.80
C VAL A 406 6.33 -17.29 6.14
N GLY A 407 7.23 -16.74 5.32
CA GLY A 407 8.68 -16.90 5.45
C GLY A 407 9.24 -16.41 6.79
N MET A 408 8.67 -15.36 7.38
CA MET A 408 9.14 -14.83 8.65
C MET A 408 8.40 -15.36 9.88
N ALA A 409 7.08 -15.61 9.80
CA ALA A 409 6.27 -16.02 10.95
C ALA A 409 6.02 -17.53 11.06
N SER A 410 6.31 -18.33 10.03
CA SER A 410 6.15 -19.79 10.06
C SER A 410 6.99 -20.44 11.17
N VAL A 411 6.38 -21.33 11.96
CA VAL A 411 7.11 -22.16 12.94
C VAL A 411 8.12 -23.11 12.28
N GLY A 412 7.94 -23.42 10.99
CA GLY A 412 8.87 -24.24 10.20
C GLY A 412 10.20 -23.55 9.88
N ASN A 413 10.32 -22.24 10.14
CA ASN A 413 11.58 -21.49 10.05
C ASN A 413 12.24 -21.23 11.42
N ASP A 414 11.76 -21.87 12.50
CA ASP A 414 12.41 -21.80 13.80
C ASP A 414 13.47 -22.92 13.95
N PRO A 415 14.77 -22.61 14.10
CA PRO A 415 15.80 -23.65 14.21
C PRO A 415 15.71 -24.49 15.50
N THR A 416 14.96 -24.03 16.52
CA THR A 416 14.82 -24.71 17.82
C THR A 416 13.63 -25.67 17.90
N TRP A 417 12.64 -25.56 17.00
CA TRP A 417 11.37 -26.31 17.05
C TRP A 417 11.47 -27.77 16.54
N GLN A 418 12.66 -28.38 16.61
CA GLN A 418 12.95 -29.72 16.09
C GLN A 418 12.18 -30.84 16.84
N ASP A 419 11.95 -30.65 18.13
CA ASP A 419 11.18 -31.58 18.98
C ASP A 419 9.66 -31.47 18.74
N GLY A 420 9.19 -30.30 18.33
CA GLY A 420 7.77 -29.92 18.22
C GLY A 420 7.26 -29.08 19.41
N GLY A 421 8.17 -28.55 20.25
CA GLY A 421 7.83 -27.94 21.53
C GLY A 421 7.29 -28.94 22.55
N PRO A 422 6.74 -28.47 23.69
CA PRO A 422 6.41 -29.32 24.85
C PRO A 422 5.49 -30.52 24.58
N GLY A 423 4.63 -30.44 23.55
CA GLY A 423 3.72 -31.53 23.13
C GLY A 423 4.12 -32.26 21.84
N GLY A 424 5.32 -32.03 21.29
CA GLY A 424 5.77 -32.65 20.03
C GLY A 424 5.01 -32.21 18.77
N ARG A 425 4.27 -31.10 18.85
CA ARG A 425 3.33 -30.62 17.83
C ARG A 425 4.05 -30.01 16.62
N PHE A 426 3.50 -30.23 15.42
CA PHE A 426 3.99 -29.69 14.13
C PHE A 426 5.37 -30.19 13.67
N ARG A 427 5.95 -31.24 14.28
CA ARG A 427 7.27 -31.77 13.91
C ARG A 427 7.40 -32.22 12.44
N GLU A 428 6.36 -32.83 11.88
CA GLU A 428 6.30 -33.21 10.46
C GLU A 428 6.23 -31.98 9.54
N TYR A 429 5.44 -30.97 9.92
CA TYR A 429 5.38 -29.67 9.24
C TYR A 429 6.73 -28.95 9.29
N TRP A 430 7.41 -28.95 10.44
CA TRP A 430 8.75 -28.37 10.58
C TRP A 430 9.77 -29.07 9.68
N THR A 431 9.75 -30.41 9.62
CA THR A 431 10.69 -31.17 8.77
C THR A 431 10.41 -30.96 7.28
N SER A 432 9.14 -31.01 6.87
CA SER A 432 8.73 -30.83 5.47
C SER A 432 8.92 -29.40 4.97
N TYR A 433 8.65 -28.39 5.79
CA TYR A 433 8.94 -26.98 5.47
C TYR A 433 10.46 -26.70 5.51
N GLY A 434 11.14 -27.17 6.56
CA GLY A 434 12.54 -26.88 6.85
C GLY A 434 13.54 -27.43 5.84
N PHE A 435 13.17 -28.44 5.05
CA PHE A 435 13.98 -29.08 3.99
C PHE A 435 13.21 -29.33 2.67
N GLY A 436 12.02 -28.74 2.52
CA GLY A 436 11.14 -28.87 1.36
C GLY A 436 11.55 -28.02 0.16
N GLU A 437 10.64 -27.84 -0.80
CA GLU A 437 10.95 -27.11 -2.04
C GLU A 437 11.11 -25.59 -1.85
N LEU A 438 11.93 -24.98 -2.71
CA LEU A 438 12.27 -23.56 -2.60
C LEU A 438 11.08 -22.65 -2.95
N ASN A 439 10.68 -21.78 -2.03
CA ASN A 439 9.82 -20.62 -2.30
C ASN A 439 10.58 -19.55 -3.11
N GLN A 440 9.88 -18.51 -3.58
CA GLN A 440 10.48 -17.49 -4.45
C GLN A 440 11.61 -16.70 -3.77
N SER A 441 11.46 -16.39 -2.47
CA SER A 441 12.52 -15.80 -1.66
C SER A 441 13.80 -16.66 -1.65
N ALA A 442 13.66 -17.99 -1.56
CA ALA A 442 14.79 -18.92 -1.55
C ALA A 442 15.41 -19.17 -2.94
N ARG A 443 14.61 -19.12 -4.01
CA ARG A 443 15.12 -19.17 -5.40
C ARG A 443 15.98 -17.94 -5.71
N THR A 444 15.50 -16.77 -5.32
CA THR A 444 16.25 -15.49 -5.41
C THR A 444 17.58 -15.56 -4.64
N ARG A 445 17.60 -16.18 -3.45
CA ARG A 445 18.86 -16.45 -2.70
C ARG A 445 19.78 -17.42 -3.43
N ARG A 446 19.24 -18.47 -4.05
CA ARG A 446 20.02 -19.44 -4.83
C ARG A 446 20.74 -18.75 -5.99
N GLU A 447 20.02 -17.98 -6.80
CA GLU A 447 20.57 -17.20 -7.92
C GLU A 447 21.68 -16.23 -7.48
N LEU A 448 21.50 -15.56 -6.33
CA LEU A 448 22.51 -14.67 -5.76
C LEU A 448 23.73 -15.45 -5.24
N LEU A 449 23.53 -16.59 -4.57
CA LEU A 449 24.62 -17.41 -4.05
C LEU A 449 25.47 -18.01 -5.19
N GLU A 450 24.89 -18.33 -6.36
CA GLU A 450 25.65 -18.72 -7.56
C GLU A 450 26.64 -17.63 -8.01
N ARG A 451 26.33 -16.35 -7.75
CA ARG A 451 27.15 -15.18 -8.11
C ARG A 451 28.12 -14.79 -7.01
N LEU A 452 27.72 -14.91 -5.74
CA LEU A 452 28.53 -14.55 -4.58
C LEU A 452 29.59 -15.60 -4.23
N ILE A 453 29.24 -16.89 -4.19
CA ILE A 453 30.12 -17.96 -3.69
C ILE A 453 31.49 -18.00 -4.39
N PRO A 454 31.60 -17.86 -5.73
CA PRO A 454 32.89 -17.83 -6.43
C PRO A 454 33.82 -16.68 -6.02
N ARG A 455 33.28 -15.64 -5.36
CA ARG A 455 34.01 -14.45 -4.90
C ARG A 455 34.43 -14.52 -3.43
N LEU A 456 34.01 -15.57 -2.70
CA LEU A 456 34.34 -15.78 -1.28
C LEU A 456 35.58 -16.67 -1.11
N ALA A 457 36.32 -16.49 -0.01
CA ALA A 457 37.47 -17.34 0.34
C ALA A 457 37.12 -18.84 0.44
N ILE A 458 35.85 -19.17 0.69
CA ILE A 458 35.32 -20.55 0.79
C ILE A 458 34.87 -21.15 -0.55
N ALA A 459 35.09 -20.48 -1.68
CA ALA A 459 34.62 -20.92 -3.00
C ALA A 459 34.95 -22.39 -3.32
N GLY A 460 36.21 -22.80 -3.13
CA GLY A 460 36.67 -24.18 -3.36
C GLY A 460 36.14 -25.23 -2.36
N ARG A 461 35.41 -24.81 -1.32
CA ARG A 461 34.73 -25.67 -0.34
C ARG A 461 33.21 -25.74 -0.57
N CYS A 462 32.66 -24.97 -1.52
CA CYS A 462 31.22 -24.77 -1.68
C CYS A 462 30.69 -25.28 -3.02
N ARG A 463 29.49 -25.88 -3.02
CA ARG A 463 28.74 -26.25 -4.24
C ARG A 463 27.25 -26.03 -4.01
N LEU A 464 26.55 -25.40 -4.94
CA LEU A 464 25.08 -25.36 -4.93
C LEU A 464 24.52 -26.57 -5.70
N GLU A 465 23.59 -27.29 -5.08
CA GLU A 465 23.02 -28.51 -5.64
C GLU A 465 21.54 -28.60 -5.27
N GLY A 466 20.67 -28.52 -6.29
CA GLY A 466 19.22 -28.41 -6.11
C GLY A 466 18.83 -27.26 -5.18
N ARG A 467 18.34 -27.64 -3.98
CA ARG A 467 17.84 -26.75 -2.93
C ARG A 467 18.80 -26.54 -1.74
N PHE A 468 20.04 -27.00 -1.85
CA PHE A 468 21.06 -26.91 -0.79
C PHE A 468 22.34 -26.21 -1.26
N LEU A 469 22.99 -25.50 -0.32
CA LEU A 469 24.41 -25.16 -0.38
C LEU A 469 25.20 -26.24 0.35
N HIS A 470 25.97 -27.02 -0.40
CA HIS A 470 26.90 -28.01 0.14
C HIS A 470 28.20 -27.29 0.52
N VAL A 471 28.70 -27.53 1.74
CA VAL A 471 29.92 -26.94 2.31
C VAL A 471 30.80 -28.05 2.84
N LYS A 472 32.06 -28.10 2.40
CA LYS A 472 33.06 -29.06 2.87
C LYS A 472 33.96 -28.43 3.94
N GLY A 473 33.83 -28.89 5.18
CA GLY A 473 34.80 -28.66 6.25
C GLY A 473 35.92 -29.71 6.24
N GLU A 474 36.71 -29.74 7.30
CA GLU A 474 37.72 -30.78 7.55
C GLU A 474 37.15 -31.97 8.34
N ARG A 475 36.19 -31.74 9.24
CA ARG A 475 35.51 -32.82 9.99
C ARG A 475 34.44 -33.50 9.15
N HIS A 476 33.57 -32.71 8.52
CA HIS A 476 32.43 -33.24 7.74
C HIS A 476 32.08 -32.41 6.49
N THR A 477 31.15 -32.94 5.70
CA THR A 477 30.44 -32.17 4.66
C THR A 477 29.04 -31.86 5.16
N TYR A 478 28.58 -30.63 4.92
CA TYR A 478 27.32 -30.08 5.39
C TYR A 478 26.45 -29.64 4.21
N ARG A 479 25.13 -29.66 4.38
CA ARG A 479 24.15 -29.20 3.39
C ARG A 479 23.21 -28.20 4.05
N ILE A 480 23.32 -26.93 3.67
CA ILE A 480 22.52 -25.82 4.22
C ILE A 480 21.32 -25.58 3.28
N HIS A 481 20.10 -25.74 3.79
CA HIS A 481 18.88 -25.52 3.00
C HIS A 481 18.67 -24.03 2.69
N LEU A 482 18.41 -23.69 1.43
CA LEU A 482 18.39 -22.29 0.97
C LEU A 482 17.13 -21.50 1.38
N GLY A 483 16.07 -22.18 1.81
CA GLY A 483 14.85 -21.56 2.32
C GLY A 483 14.87 -21.22 3.82
N SER A 484 15.46 -22.09 4.63
CA SER A 484 15.43 -22.02 6.10
C SER A 484 16.78 -21.75 6.75
N GLY A 485 17.89 -22.04 6.08
CA GLY A 485 19.21 -22.06 6.69
C GLY A 485 19.43 -23.24 7.65
N ASN A 486 18.56 -24.27 7.64
CA ASN A 486 18.76 -25.51 8.40
C ASN A 486 19.90 -26.33 7.79
N ILE A 487 20.67 -27.04 8.62
CA ILE A 487 21.88 -27.75 8.21
C ILE A 487 21.69 -29.26 8.38
N LEU A 488 22.02 -30.05 7.37
CA LEU A 488 22.19 -31.50 7.46
C LEU A 488 23.67 -31.86 7.33
N ARG A 489 24.21 -32.69 8.23
CA ARG A 489 25.51 -33.34 8.05
C ARG A 489 25.40 -34.49 7.05
N SER A 490 26.37 -34.65 6.16
CA SER A 490 26.49 -35.79 5.25
C SER A 490 27.60 -36.74 5.73
N PRO A 491 27.47 -38.07 5.56
CA PRO A 491 26.43 -38.77 4.79
C PRO A 491 25.22 -39.25 5.61
N ASP A 492 25.16 -38.97 6.92
CA ASP A 492 24.14 -39.51 7.83
C ASP A 492 22.84 -38.68 7.91
N ASP A 493 22.77 -37.56 7.19
CA ASP A 493 21.67 -36.59 7.16
C ASP A 493 21.18 -36.13 8.54
N ARG A 494 22.10 -36.14 9.53
CA ARG A 494 21.86 -35.65 10.89
C ARG A 494 21.68 -34.13 10.87
N TYR A 495 20.56 -33.64 11.38
CA TYR A 495 20.36 -32.20 11.58
C TYR A 495 21.38 -31.63 12.57
N LEU A 496 21.96 -30.49 12.20
CA LEU A 496 22.90 -29.71 12.99
C LEU A 496 22.27 -28.36 13.35
N CYS A 497 21.84 -28.21 14.60
CA CYS A 497 21.23 -27.00 15.11
C CYS A 497 22.32 -25.96 15.43
N ILE A 498 22.36 -24.89 14.65
CA ILE A 498 23.17 -23.69 14.91
C ILE A 498 22.24 -22.49 14.94
N VAL A 499 22.10 -21.89 16.13
CA VAL A 499 21.30 -20.70 16.39
C VAL A 499 22.23 -19.47 16.41
N PRO A 500 21.98 -18.42 15.61
CA PRO A 500 22.76 -17.18 15.68
C PRO A 500 22.63 -16.51 17.06
N ARG A 501 23.73 -15.97 17.60
CA ARG A 501 23.68 -15.18 18.85
C ARG A 501 22.87 -13.90 18.62
N SER A 502 21.89 -13.64 19.49
CA SER A 502 21.08 -12.42 19.47
C SER A 502 21.97 -11.17 19.51
N GLY A 503 21.76 -10.25 18.57
CA GLY A 503 22.55 -9.01 18.47
C GLY A 503 23.90 -9.14 17.75
N ALA A 504 24.30 -10.33 17.29
CA ALA A 504 25.41 -10.44 16.35
C ALA A 504 25.05 -9.73 15.03
N GLY A 505 25.90 -8.80 14.60
CA GLY A 505 25.80 -8.19 13.26
C GLY A 505 26.00 -9.25 12.15
N PRO A 506 25.59 -8.96 10.90
CA PRO A 506 25.98 -9.79 9.77
C PRO A 506 27.51 -9.90 9.72
N ALA A 507 28.03 -11.09 9.45
CA ALA A 507 29.47 -11.27 9.25
C ALA A 507 29.93 -10.42 8.05
N GLU A 508 31.19 -9.95 8.07
CA GLU A 508 31.78 -9.18 6.97
C GLU A 508 31.77 -10.02 5.69
N THR A 509 30.73 -9.82 4.88
CA THR A 509 30.37 -10.65 3.73
C THR A 509 30.79 -10.02 2.41
N GLY A 510 31.60 -8.96 2.48
CA GLY A 510 31.94 -8.09 1.36
C GLY A 510 30.74 -7.26 0.90
N TYR A 511 30.72 -6.91 -0.38
CA TYR A 511 29.59 -6.25 -1.02
C TYR A 511 28.42 -7.23 -1.22
N LEU A 512 27.22 -6.80 -0.81
CA LEU A 512 25.94 -7.44 -1.13
C LEU A 512 25.10 -6.47 -1.97
N PRO A 513 24.38 -6.91 -3.02
CA PRO A 513 23.61 -6.01 -3.88
C PRO A 513 22.34 -5.44 -3.24
N PHE A 514 21.94 -5.92 -2.06
CA PHE A 514 20.81 -5.36 -1.31
C PHE A 514 20.89 -5.66 0.19
N GLU A 515 20.15 -4.88 0.97
CA GLU A 515 19.97 -5.07 2.41
C GLU A 515 18.72 -5.90 2.78
N GLY A 516 18.59 -6.26 4.05
CA GLY A 516 17.36 -6.79 4.67
C GLY A 516 17.17 -8.31 4.65
N ASP A 517 17.87 -9.08 3.82
CA ASP A 517 17.70 -10.55 3.77
C ASP A 517 18.47 -11.28 4.89
N ARG A 518 17.83 -11.38 6.06
CA ARG A 518 18.37 -12.06 7.24
C ARG A 518 18.72 -13.53 6.99
N THR A 519 17.92 -14.27 6.20
CA THR A 519 18.18 -15.70 5.95
C THR A 519 19.42 -15.88 5.08
N LEU A 520 19.65 -15.01 4.09
CA LEU A 520 20.90 -15.00 3.31
C LEU A 520 22.12 -14.80 4.22
N ALA A 521 22.08 -13.81 5.11
CA ALA A 521 23.17 -13.55 6.06
C ALA A 521 23.43 -14.75 7.00
N VAL A 522 22.37 -15.43 7.46
CA VAL A 522 22.48 -16.67 8.26
C VAL A 522 23.08 -17.82 7.46
N ILE A 523 22.69 -18.01 6.19
CA ILE A 523 23.28 -19.02 5.30
C ILE A 523 24.77 -18.75 5.06
N LEU A 524 25.15 -17.51 4.77
CA LEU A 524 26.55 -17.12 4.54
C LEU A 524 27.41 -17.27 5.81
N SER A 525 26.90 -16.83 6.97
CA SER A 525 27.56 -17.00 8.27
C SER A 525 27.78 -18.48 8.61
N LYS A 526 26.75 -19.32 8.43
CA LYS A 526 26.87 -20.79 8.59
C LYS A 526 27.85 -21.40 7.60
N ALA A 527 27.87 -20.97 6.34
CA ALA A 527 28.79 -21.49 5.32
C ALA A 527 30.26 -21.14 5.63
N LEU A 528 30.54 -19.91 6.08
CA LEU A 528 31.88 -19.49 6.52
C LEU A 528 32.35 -20.29 7.74
N MET A 529 31.48 -20.44 8.75
CA MET A 529 31.76 -21.21 9.97
C MET A 529 31.99 -22.71 9.70
N LEU A 530 31.21 -23.32 8.82
CA LEU A 530 31.29 -24.77 8.52
C LEU A 530 32.40 -25.11 7.53
N ALA A 531 32.92 -24.13 6.78
CA ALA A 531 34.08 -24.31 5.92
C ALA A 531 35.40 -24.47 6.71
N ASP A 532 35.47 -23.90 7.92
CA ASP A 532 36.52 -24.12 8.93
C ASP A 532 35.91 -24.71 10.21
N ASP A 533 35.28 -25.88 10.07
CA ASP A 533 34.70 -26.61 11.20
C ASP A 533 35.74 -27.05 12.25
N THR A 534 37.03 -26.96 11.94
CA THR A 534 38.15 -27.09 12.87
C THR A 534 38.19 -26.01 13.94
N SER A 535 37.94 -24.73 13.61
CA SER A 535 38.03 -23.62 14.59
C SER A 535 36.77 -23.41 15.45
N ILE A 536 35.71 -24.20 15.23
CA ILE A 536 34.49 -24.17 16.07
C ILE A 536 34.85 -24.57 17.51
N THR A 537 34.65 -23.62 18.44
CA THR A 537 34.89 -23.81 19.89
C THR A 537 33.61 -23.94 20.72
N ASP A 538 32.42 -23.72 20.15
CA ASP A 538 31.17 -23.72 20.91
C ASP A 538 30.75 -25.14 21.32
N PRO A 539 30.64 -25.47 22.63
CA PRO A 539 30.32 -26.83 23.08
C PRO A 539 28.96 -27.35 22.59
N THR A 540 28.01 -26.45 22.34
CA THR A 540 26.66 -26.83 21.84
C THR A 540 26.70 -27.31 20.39
N VAL A 541 27.67 -26.82 19.60
CA VAL A 541 27.89 -27.27 18.21
C VAL A 541 28.83 -28.47 18.20
N LEU A 542 29.91 -28.43 18.98
CA LEU A 542 30.90 -29.52 19.09
C LEU A 542 30.33 -30.86 19.57
N SER A 543 29.19 -30.88 20.25
CA SER A 543 28.48 -32.10 20.66
C SER A 543 27.51 -32.66 19.60
N GLN A 544 27.30 -31.92 18.51
CA GLN A 544 26.47 -32.32 17.35
C GLN A 544 27.31 -32.73 16.13
N LEU A 545 28.59 -32.34 16.09
CA LEU A 545 29.61 -32.86 15.17
C LEU A 545 30.11 -34.23 15.67
#